data_AF-A0A958A0W4-F1
#
_entry.id   AF-A0A958A0W4-F1
#
_cell.length_a   1.000
_cell.length_b   1.000
_cell.length_c   1.000
_cell.angle_alpha   90.00
_cell.angle_beta   90.00
_cell.angle_gamma   90.00
#
_symmetry.space_group_name_H-M   'P 1'
#
loop_
_entity.id
_entity.type
_entity.pdbx_description
1 polymer ?
#
loop_
_entity_poly.entity_id
_entity_poly.type
_entity_poly.pdbx_seq_one_letter_code
_entity_poly.pdbx_strand_id
1 'polypeptide(L)'
;MAISMVGAGVIWNFIYEADPNIGLLNAIWTTLGGTPQAWTSLLQPWNNFFLIVIVIWLQTGFAMVLFSAAIKGIPGEILEAARVDGATELQVFFGIMIPYIMPTIITVSTTVVIFTLKIFDIVWVMTGGQFGTQVIATQFYREYFTNRNFGYGSAIAIVLLLAVVPVMIYNLKQFGEREAF
;
A
#
# COMPACT_ATOMS: atom_id res chain seq x y z
N MET A 1 -7.37 6.93 -8.69
CA MET A 1 -7.72 7.11 -7.26
C MET A 1 -8.40 8.46 -7.12
N ALA A 2 -9.38 8.60 -6.22
CA ALA A 2 -10.11 9.87 -6.05
C ALA A 2 -9.29 10.97 -5.35
N ILE A 3 -8.23 10.60 -4.63
CA ILE A 3 -7.36 11.52 -3.87
C ILE A 3 -5.91 11.36 -4.36
N SER A 4 -5.16 12.46 -4.45
CA SER A 4 -3.74 12.45 -4.77
C SER A 4 -2.91 11.95 -3.57
N MET A 5 -1.76 11.31 -3.83
CA MET A 5 -0.92 10.79 -2.73
C MET A 5 -0.38 11.89 -1.82
N VAL A 6 -0.05 13.06 -2.39
CA VAL A 6 0.34 14.24 -1.62
C VAL A 6 -0.81 14.73 -0.75
N GLY A 7 -2.03 14.82 -1.30
CA GLY A 7 -3.22 15.20 -0.53
C GLY A 7 -3.51 14.23 0.61
N ALA A 8 -3.36 12.92 0.37
CA ALA A 8 -3.47 11.91 1.41
C ALA A 8 -2.39 12.09 2.50
N GLY A 9 -1.14 12.36 2.12
CA GLY A 9 -0.08 12.67 3.08
C GLY A 9 -0.42 13.89 3.95
N VAL A 10 -0.95 14.97 3.35
CA VAL A 10 -1.39 16.15 4.11
C VAL A 10 -2.52 15.82 5.09
N ILE A 11 -3.51 15.02 4.68
CA ILE A 11 -4.59 14.57 5.57
C ILE A 11 -4.01 13.80 6.77
N TRP A 12 -3.09 12.87 6.51
CA TRP A 12 -2.49 12.05 7.58
C TRP A 12 -1.51 12.82 8.46
N ASN A 13 -0.87 13.88 7.97
CA ASN A 13 -0.13 14.81 8.81
C ASN A 13 -1.07 15.45 9.86
N PHE A 14 -2.28 15.87 9.49
CA PHE A 14 -3.26 16.34 10.49
C PHE A 14 -3.72 15.23 11.45
N ILE A 15 -3.85 13.99 10.99
CA ILE A 15 -4.25 12.88 11.88
C ILE A 15 -3.15 12.56 12.90
N TYR A 16 -1.89 12.58 12.47
CA TYR A 16 -0.71 12.24 13.27
C TYR A 16 -0.01 13.44 13.90
N GLU A 17 -0.61 14.63 13.82
CA GLU A 17 -0.03 15.84 14.41
C GLU A 17 0.21 15.64 15.91
N ALA A 18 1.36 16.13 16.39
CA ALA A 18 1.80 15.90 17.77
C ALA A 18 0.95 16.70 18.77
N ASP A 19 0.47 17.89 18.37
CA ASP A 19 -0.45 18.69 19.18
C ASP A 19 -1.83 18.01 19.24
N PRO A 20 -2.31 17.58 20.42
CA PRO A 20 -3.63 16.93 20.56
C PRO A 20 -4.82 17.80 20.16
N ASN A 21 -4.67 19.12 20.05
CA ASN A 21 -5.75 20.00 19.60
C ASN A 21 -5.93 19.97 18.07
N ILE A 22 -4.94 19.45 17.35
CA ILE A 22 -4.93 19.35 15.89
C ILE A 22 -4.96 17.87 15.47
N GLY A 23 -4.11 17.06 16.12
CA GLY A 23 -3.89 15.65 15.89
C GLY A 23 -5.01 14.77 16.39
N LEU A 24 -5.81 14.19 15.48
CA LEU A 24 -6.90 13.29 15.85
C LEU A 24 -6.41 12.09 16.69
N LEU A 25 -5.29 11.46 16.30
CA LEU A 25 -4.78 10.29 17.02
C LEU A 25 -4.28 10.67 18.41
N ASN A 26 -3.62 11.82 18.55
CA ASN A 26 -3.18 12.32 19.85
C ASN A 26 -4.33 12.81 20.72
N ALA A 27 -5.38 13.40 20.15
CA ALA A 27 -6.60 13.75 20.88
C ALA A 27 -7.18 12.51 21.57
N ILE A 28 -7.33 11.41 20.83
CA ILE A 28 -7.82 10.14 21.38
C ILE A 28 -6.83 9.60 22.42
N TRP A 29 -5.54 9.52 22.09
CA TRP A 29 -4.52 8.94 22.96
C TRP A 29 -4.39 9.67 24.31
N THR A 30 -4.42 11.00 24.28
CA THR A 30 -4.32 11.82 25.51
C THR A 30 -5.58 11.76 26.37
N THR A 31 -6.77 11.65 25.77
CA THR A 31 -8.01 11.42 26.55
C THR A 31 -8.01 10.09 27.31
N LEU A 32 -7.26 9.10 26.83
CA LEU A 32 -7.05 7.82 27.48
C LEU A 32 -5.92 7.86 28.54
N GLY A 33 -5.36 9.03 28.83
CA GLY A 33 -4.28 9.24 29.80
C GLY A 33 -2.87 9.11 29.25
N GLY A 34 -2.71 8.97 27.93
CA GLY A 34 -1.40 8.95 27.27
C GLY A 34 -0.76 10.33 27.16
N THR A 35 0.57 10.38 26.93
CA THR A 35 1.27 11.62 26.58
C THR A 35 1.30 11.82 25.06
N PRO A 36 1.28 13.07 24.55
CA PRO A 36 1.39 13.34 23.12
C PRO A 36 2.60 12.67 22.47
N GLN A 37 2.41 12.10 21.28
CA GLN A 37 3.43 11.37 20.52
C GLN A 37 3.60 11.93 19.11
N ALA A 38 4.85 12.03 18.65
CA ALA A 38 5.16 12.33 17.25
C ALA A 38 5.26 11.03 16.45
N TRP A 39 4.12 10.45 16.05
CA TRP A 39 3.98 9.09 15.55
C TRP A 39 4.95 8.70 14.42
N THR A 40 5.17 9.60 13.46
CA THR A 40 6.05 9.38 12.29
C THR A 40 7.54 9.63 12.59
N SER A 41 7.85 10.24 13.73
CA SER A 41 9.21 10.52 14.20
C SER A 41 9.64 9.60 15.36
N LEU A 42 8.79 8.63 15.73
CA LEU A 42 9.12 7.61 16.72
C LEU A 42 10.31 6.76 16.27
N LEU A 43 10.95 6.08 17.23
CA LEU A 43 11.99 5.10 16.93
C LEU A 43 11.43 3.95 16.09
N GLN A 44 12.27 3.44 15.19
CA GLN A 44 11.97 2.25 14.39
C GLN A 44 11.66 1.06 15.32
N PRO A 45 10.61 0.26 15.07
CA PRO A 45 9.82 0.16 13.83
C PRO A 45 8.56 1.04 13.74
N TRP A 46 8.24 1.80 14.79
CA TRP A 46 6.92 2.44 14.91
C TRP A 46 6.67 3.51 13.84
N ASN A 47 7.67 4.32 13.54
CA ASN A 47 7.58 5.31 12.45
C ASN A 47 7.14 4.69 11.11
N ASN A 48 7.81 3.61 10.70
CA ASN A 48 7.53 2.91 9.46
C ASN A 48 6.17 2.21 9.53
N PHE A 49 5.79 1.67 10.68
CA PHE A 49 4.44 1.13 10.90
C PHE A 49 3.35 2.18 10.63
N PHE A 50 3.48 3.39 11.17
CA PHE A 50 2.52 4.46 10.93
C PHE A 50 2.46 4.90 9.47
N LEU A 51 3.58 4.88 8.74
CA LEU A 51 3.58 5.11 7.29
C LEU A 51 2.89 3.98 6.52
N ILE A 52 3.12 2.72 6.91
CA ILE A 52 2.48 1.55 6.29
C ILE A 52 0.96 1.61 6.43
N VAL A 53 0.43 2.06 7.58
CA VAL A 53 -1.01 2.24 7.80
C VAL A 53 -1.62 3.17 6.74
N ILE A 54 -0.94 4.27 6.39
CA ILE A 54 -1.39 5.22 5.36
C ILE A 54 -1.45 4.54 3.99
N VAL A 55 -0.42 3.75 3.66
CA VAL A 55 -0.35 3.04 2.38
C VAL A 55 -1.46 1.99 2.30
N ILE A 56 -1.69 1.22 3.37
CA ILE A 56 -2.80 0.27 3.46
C ILE A 56 -4.13 1.00 3.24
N TRP A 57 -4.34 2.13 3.92
CA TRP A 57 -5.56 2.93 3.76
C TRP A 57 -5.81 3.36 2.31
N LEU A 58 -4.77 3.85 1.61
CA LEU A 58 -4.87 4.21 0.19
C LEU A 58 -5.14 3.02 -0.72
N GLN A 59 -4.45 1.90 -0.51
CA GLN A 59 -4.54 0.73 -1.36
C GLN A 59 -5.82 -0.09 -1.11
N THR A 60 -6.42 0.03 0.08
CA THR A 60 -7.68 -0.65 0.43
C THR A 60 -8.78 -0.32 -0.56
N GLY A 61 -8.95 0.95 -0.94
CA GLY A 61 -9.98 1.36 -1.90
C GLY A 61 -9.78 0.73 -3.29
N PHE A 62 -8.53 0.67 -3.77
CA PHE A 62 -8.19 0.01 -5.04
C PHE A 62 -8.48 -1.50 -4.99
N ALA A 63 -7.99 -2.18 -3.95
CA ALA A 63 -8.18 -3.62 -3.78
C ALA A 63 -9.67 -3.99 -3.63
N MET A 64 -10.43 -3.22 -2.85
CA MET A 64 -11.87 -3.44 -2.64
C MET A 64 -12.67 -3.41 -3.94
N VAL A 65 -12.41 -2.46 -4.83
CA VAL A 65 -13.13 -2.36 -6.11
C VAL A 65 -12.88 -3.60 -6.98
N LEU A 66 -11.62 -4.01 -7.09
CA LEU A 66 -11.23 -5.17 -7.91
C LEU A 66 -11.72 -6.49 -7.31
N PHE A 67 -11.60 -6.66 -5.99
CA PHE A 67 -12.10 -7.85 -5.31
C PHE A 67 -13.62 -7.93 -5.35
N SER A 68 -14.33 -6.81 -5.18
CA SER A 68 -15.80 -6.79 -5.29
C SER A 68 -16.27 -7.18 -6.70
N ALA A 69 -15.59 -6.68 -7.75
CA ALA A 69 -15.91 -7.06 -9.12
C ALA A 69 -15.67 -8.56 -9.36
N ALA A 70 -14.54 -9.11 -8.87
CA ALA A 70 -14.21 -10.51 -9.03
C ALA A 70 -15.16 -11.45 -8.26
N ILE A 71 -15.52 -11.11 -7.02
CA ILE A 71 -16.45 -11.89 -6.21
C ILE A 71 -17.85 -11.89 -6.84
N LYS A 72 -18.29 -10.76 -7.39
CA LYS A 72 -19.58 -10.69 -8.12
C LYS A 72 -19.60 -11.52 -9.41
N GLY A 73 -18.43 -11.87 -9.96
CA GLY A 73 -18.30 -12.75 -11.11
C GLY A 73 -18.49 -14.24 -10.79
N ILE A 74 -18.55 -14.63 -9.52
CA ILE A 74 -18.75 -16.02 -9.12
C ILE A 74 -20.19 -16.45 -9.46
N PRO A 75 -20.40 -17.52 -10.26
CA PRO A 75 -21.73 -18.05 -10.53
C PRO A 75 -22.46 -18.45 -9.24
N GLY A 76 -23.68 -17.93 -9.06
CA GLY A 76 -24.50 -18.24 -7.87
C GLY A 76 -24.76 -19.74 -7.70
N GLU A 77 -24.87 -20.48 -8.79
CA GLU A 77 -25.09 -21.93 -8.81
C GLU A 77 -24.00 -22.72 -8.06
N ILE A 78 -22.74 -22.28 -8.15
CA ILE A 78 -21.62 -22.93 -7.43
C ILE A 78 -21.77 -22.74 -5.91
N LEU A 79 -22.21 -21.55 -5.50
CA LEU A 79 -22.43 -21.22 -4.09
C LEU A 79 -23.67 -21.93 -3.53
N GLU A 80 -24.72 -22.05 -4.33
CA GLU A 80 -25.93 -22.80 -3.98
C GLU A 80 -25.65 -24.30 -3.87
N ALA A 81 -24.91 -24.89 -4.81
CA ALA A 81 -24.50 -26.28 -4.76
C ALA A 81 -23.69 -26.59 -3.49
N ALA A 82 -22.73 -25.73 -3.15
CA ALA A 82 -21.95 -25.89 -1.92
C ALA A 82 -22.80 -25.88 -0.65
N ARG A 83 -23.87 -25.05 -0.61
CA ARG A 83 -24.82 -25.02 0.51
C ARG A 83 -25.69 -26.28 0.56
N VAL A 84 -26.08 -26.83 -0.59
CA VAL A 84 -26.80 -28.11 -0.68
C VAL A 84 -25.91 -29.26 -0.17
N ASP A 85 -24.61 -29.21 -0.45
CA ASP A 85 -23.61 -30.16 0.06
C ASP A 85 -23.27 -29.97 1.55
N GLY A 86 -23.94 -29.02 2.24
CA GLY A 86 -23.77 -28.79 3.67
C GLY A 86 -22.54 -27.96 4.05
N ALA A 87 -21.90 -27.27 3.10
CA ALA A 87 -20.78 -26.40 3.40
C ALA A 87 -21.21 -25.16 4.21
N THR A 88 -20.46 -24.86 5.25
CA THR A 88 -20.61 -23.62 6.03
C THR A 88 -20.09 -22.41 5.26
N GLU A 89 -20.57 -21.20 5.56
CA GLU A 89 -20.12 -19.97 4.88
C GLU A 89 -18.59 -19.73 4.96
N LEU A 90 -17.94 -20.15 6.06
CA LEU A 90 -16.47 -20.11 6.17
C LEU A 90 -15.79 -21.10 5.21
N GLN A 91 -16.35 -22.30 5.03
CA GLN A 91 -15.84 -23.27 4.06
C GLN A 91 -16.07 -22.79 2.62
N VAL A 92 -17.23 -22.19 2.34
CA VAL A 92 -17.50 -21.58 1.03
C VAL A 92 -16.51 -20.43 0.76
N PHE A 93 -16.22 -19.60 1.76
CA PHE A 93 -15.26 -18.51 1.62
C PHE A 93 -13.84 -18.98 1.29
N PHE A 94 -13.25 -19.82 2.15
CA PHE A 94 -11.86 -20.25 1.97
C PHE A 94 -11.70 -21.36 0.92
N GLY A 95 -12.71 -22.20 0.72
CA GLY A 95 -12.67 -23.35 -0.17
C GLY A 95 -13.16 -23.08 -1.59
N ILE A 96 -13.98 -22.05 -1.79
CA ILE A 96 -14.55 -21.73 -3.11
C ILE A 96 -14.24 -20.29 -3.51
N MET A 97 -14.69 -19.30 -2.74
CA MET A 97 -14.60 -17.90 -3.15
C MET A 97 -13.15 -17.44 -3.33
N ILE A 98 -12.29 -17.68 -2.34
CA ILE A 98 -10.87 -17.27 -2.39
C ILE A 98 -10.11 -17.98 -3.52
N PRO A 99 -10.18 -19.32 -3.69
CA PRO A 99 -9.57 -20.00 -4.83
C PRO A 99 -10.08 -19.52 -6.18
N TYR A 100 -11.38 -19.23 -6.31
CA TYR A 100 -11.98 -18.76 -7.55
C TYR A 100 -11.43 -17.40 -7.98
N ILE A 101 -11.31 -16.45 -7.04
CA ILE A 101 -10.77 -15.10 -7.32
C ILE A 101 -9.24 -15.02 -7.18
N MET A 102 -8.54 -16.14 -6.95
CA MET A 102 -7.09 -16.18 -6.74
C MET A 102 -6.30 -15.46 -7.84
N PRO A 103 -6.65 -15.59 -9.14
CA PRO A 103 -5.98 -14.80 -10.18
C PRO A 103 -6.03 -13.30 -9.84
N THR A 104 -7.22 -12.78 -9.51
CA THR A 104 -7.42 -11.36 -9.17
C THR A 104 -6.61 -10.97 -7.94
N ILE A 105 -6.58 -11.80 -6.89
CA ILE A 105 -5.76 -11.57 -5.69
C ILE A 105 -4.29 -11.41 -6.07
N ILE A 106 -3.75 -12.32 -6.89
CA ILE A 106 -2.33 -12.27 -7.31
C ILE A 106 -2.05 -10.99 -8.09
N THR A 107 -2.95 -10.57 -9.00
CA THR A 107 -2.74 -9.33 -9.77
C THR A 107 -2.78 -8.09 -8.89
N VAL A 108 -3.80 -7.95 -8.05
CA VAL A 108 -3.91 -6.81 -7.12
C VAL A 108 -2.69 -6.75 -6.23
N SER A 109 -2.28 -7.88 -5.66
CA SER A 109 -1.11 -7.96 -4.78
C SER A 109 0.17 -7.58 -5.52
N THR A 110 0.39 -8.10 -6.74
CA THR A 110 1.56 -7.77 -7.56
C THR A 110 1.58 -6.28 -7.93
N THR A 111 0.43 -5.70 -8.29
CA THR A 111 0.32 -4.26 -8.56
C THR A 111 0.67 -3.43 -7.32
N VAL A 112 0.21 -3.83 -6.12
CA VAL A 112 0.54 -3.16 -4.86
C VAL A 112 2.03 -3.30 -4.52
N VAL A 113 2.65 -4.44 -4.78
CA VAL A 113 4.10 -4.64 -4.61
C VAL A 113 4.90 -3.73 -5.52
N ILE A 114 4.56 -3.68 -6.82
CA ILE A 114 5.20 -2.76 -7.79
C ILE A 114 5.06 -1.31 -7.33
N PHE A 115 3.87 -0.93 -6.86
CA PHE A 115 3.61 0.39 -6.33
C PHE A 115 4.51 0.70 -5.12
N THR A 116 4.60 -0.24 -4.17
CA THR A 116 5.36 -0.05 -2.92
C THR A 116 6.86 0.06 -3.17
N LEU A 117 7.41 -0.69 -4.14
CA LEU A 117 8.84 -0.62 -4.49
C LEU A 117 9.30 0.77 -4.96
N LYS A 118 8.40 1.52 -5.59
CA LYS A 118 8.68 2.88 -6.09
C LYS A 118 8.03 3.96 -5.22
N ILE A 119 7.66 3.64 -3.99
CA ILE A 119 7.01 4.60 -3.10
C ILE A 119 7.92 5.80 -2.87
N PHE A 120 7.36 7.00 -3.01
CA PHE A 120 8.07 8.26 -2.83
C PHE A 120 7.20 9.27 -2.11
N ASP A 121 5.98 9.49 -2.64
CA ASP A 121 5.14 10.63 -2.26
C ASP A 121 4.83 10.66 -0.77
N ILE A 122 4.33 9.54 -0.21
CA ILE A 122 4.01 9.45 1.22
C ILE A 122 5.25 9.67 2.08
N VAL A 123 6.36 9.00 1.76
CA VAL A 123 7.58 9.10 2.57
C VAL A 123 8.13 10.53 2.54
N TRP A 124 8.12 11.16 1.36
CA TRP A 124 8.59 12.53 1.21
C TRP A 124 7.70 13.54 1.93
N VAL A 125 6.38 13.42 1.79
CA VAL A 125 5.41 14.37 2.39
C VAL A 125 5.30 14.22 3.90
N MET A 126 5.37 13.00 4.43
CA MET A 126 5.17 12.74 5.85
C MET A 126 6.43 12.93 6.70
N THR A 127 7.60 12.53 6.17
CA THR A 127 8.85 12.55 6.96
C THR A 127 10.03 13.15 6.20
N GLY A 128 9.89 13.43 4.90
CA GLY A 128 11.02 13.79 4.04
C GLY A 128 12.08 12.68 3.96
N GLY A 129 11.74 11.43 4.30
CA GLY A 129 12.69 10.33 4.45
C GLY A 129 13.63 10.46 5.66
N GLN A 130 13.25 11.23 6.69
CA GLN A 130 14.00 11.32 7.95
C GLN A 130 13.64 10.19 8.91
N PHE A 131 14.27 10.14 10.09
CA PHE A 131 13.98 9.19 11.17
C PHE A 131 14.17 7.71 10.80
N GLY A 132 14.90 7.37 9.72
CA GLY A 132 15.07 5.97 9.30
C GLY A 132 13.93 5.44 8.42
N THR A 133 13.13 6.33 7.81
CA THR A 133 12.05 5.95 6.88
C THR A 133 12.44 6.13 5.41
N GLN A 134 13.71 6.41 5.11
CA GLN A 134 14.18 6.66 3.75
C GLN A 134 13.96 5.44 2.84
N VAL A 135 13.53 5.73 1.61
CA VAL A 135 13.39 4.77 0.52
C VAL A 135 14.27 5.18 -0.65
N ILE A 136 14.56 4.25 -1.56
CA ILE A 136 15.46 4.47 -2.71
C ILE A 136 15.07 5.74 -3.48
N ALA A 137 13.77 5.94 -3.73
CA ALA A 137 13.28 7.12 -4.43
C ALA A 137 13.55 8.44 -3.70
N THR A 138 13.47 8.47 -2.36
CA THR A 138 13.80 9.67 -1.57
C THR A 138 15.29 9.98 -1.58
N GLN A 139 16.14 8.95 -1.63
CA GLN A 139 17.60 9.12 -1.76
C GLN A 139 17.97 9.64 -3.13
N PHE A 140 17.37 9.09 -4.20
CA PHE A 140 17.48 9.65 -5.55
C PHE A 140 17.16 11.14 -5.55
N TYR A 141 15.99 11.52 -5.01
CA TYR A 141 15.53 12.90 -5.04
C TYR A 141 16.49 13.83 -4.30
N ARG A 142 16.96 13.42 -3.11
CA ARG A 142 17.91 14.20 -2.32
C ARG A 142 19.23 14.40 -3.06
N GLU A 143 19.81 13.33 -3.59
CA GLU A 143 21.10 13.38 -4.28
C GLU A 143 21.03 14.21 -5.56
N TYR A 144 19.99 13.99 -6.37
CA TYR A 144 19.85 14.65 -7.66
C TYR A 144 19.44 16.13 -7.51
N PHE A 145 18.42 16.43 -6.70
CA PHE A 145 17.83 17.77 -6.63
C PHE A 145 18.35 18.62 -5.47
N THR A 146 18.65 18.03 -4.32
CA THR A 146 19.11 18.79 -3.14
C THR A 146 20.62 18.96 -3.15
N ASN A 147 21.35 17.85 -3.28
CA ASN A 147 22.82 17.83 -3.22
C ASN A 147 23.48 18.16 -4.58
N ARG A 148 22.69 18.23 -5.66
CA ARG A 148 23.15 18.46 -7.05
C ARG A 148 24.20 17.46 -7.51
N ASN A 149 24.21 16.26 -6.93
CA ASN A 149 25.07 15.17 -7.33
C ASN A 149 24.39 14.36 -8.44
N PHE A 150 24.34 14.94 -9.63
CA PHE A 150 23.60 14.37 -10.76
C PHE A 150 24.09 12.98 -11.17
N GLY A 151 25.40 12.73 -11.07
CA GLY A 151 25.99 11.43 -11.39
C GLY A 151 25.51 10.34 -10.43
N TYR A 152 25.62 10.59 -9.12
CA TYR A 152 25.19 9.63 -8.10
C TYR A 152 23.67 9.45 -8.09
N GLY A 153 22.90 10.54 -8.20
CA GLY A 153 21.44 10.47 -8.33
C GLY A 153 21.03 9.64 -9.55
N SER A 154 21.64 9.85 -10.72
CA SER A 154 21.34 9.06 -11.92
C SER A 154 21.67 7.57 -11.72
N ALA A 155 22.76 7.24 -11.02
CA ALA A 155 23.08 5.85 -10.69
C ALA A 155 22.00 5.19 -9.81
N ILE A 156 21.49 5.90 -8.79
CA ILE A 156 20.38 5.40 -7.96
C ILE A 156 19.14 5.13 -8.82
N ALA A 157 18.81 6.03 -9.75
CA ALA A 157 17.66 5.85 -10.65
C ALA A 157 17.80 4.59 -11.54
N ILE A 158 19.01 4.33 -12.06
CA ILE A 158 19.29 3.12 -12.85
C ILE A 158 19.16 1.85 -12.00
N VAL A 159 19.67 1.87 -10.76
CA VAL A 159 19.53 0.73 -9.84
C VAL A 159 18.05 0.47 -9.53
N LEU A 160 17.27 1.52 -9.26
CA LEU A 160 15.82 1.41 -9.02
C LEU A 160 15.10 0.83 -10.25
N LEU A 161 15.45 1.28 -11.46
CA LEU A 161 14.91 0.74 -12.70
C LEU A 161 15.18 -0.76 -12.81
N LEU A 162 16.43 -1.19 -12.61
CA LEU A 162 16.82 -2.61 -12.66
C LEU A 162 16.10 -3.44 -11.60
N ALA A 163 15.84 -2.89 -10.41
CA ALA A 163 15.09 -3.58 -9.37
C ALA A 163 13.59 -3.75 -9.70
N VAL A 164 13.00 -2.79 -10.42
CA VAL A 164 11.57 -2.81 -10.77
C VAL A 164 11.28 -3.68 -12.01
N VAL A 165 12.23 -3.79 -12.95
CA VAL A 165 12.06 -4.54 -14.21
C VAL A 165 11.60 -6.00 -14.01
N PRO A 166 12.20 -6.82 -13.14
CA PRO A 166 11.75 -8.21 -12.92
C PRO A 166 10.29 -8.30 -12.51
N VAL A 167 9.84 -7.38 -11.64
CA VAL A 167 8.47 -7.35 -11.15
C VAL A 167 7.50 -6.91 -12.25
N MET A 168 7.90 -5.98 -13.12
CA MET A 168 7.11 -5.61 -14.29
C MET A 168 6.98 -6.76 -15.30
N ILE A 169 8.08 -7.48 -15.57
CA ILE A 169 8.05 -8.65 -16.47
C ILE A 169 7.12 -9.72 -15.92
N TYR A 170 7.19 -10.00 -14.61
CA TYR A 170 6.28 -10.95 -13.96
C TYR A 170 4.81 -10.52 -14.10
N ASN A 171 4.52 -9.24 -13.86
CA ASN A 171 3.16 -8.72 -13.99
C ASN A 171 2.63 -8.81 -15.43
N LEU A 172 3.45 -8.49 -16.44
CA LEU A 172 3.07 -8.60 -17.85
C LEU A 172 2.79 -10.05 -18.28
N LYS A 173 3.61 -11.01 -17.84
CA LYS A 173 3.37 -12.44 -18.11
C LYS A 173 2.04 -12.90 -17.53
N GLN A 174 1.74 -12.49 -16.29
CA GLN A 174 0.48 -12.82 -15.63
C GLN A 174 -0.74 -12.25 -16.37
N PHE A 175 -0.62 -11.07 -17.00
CA PHE A 175 -1.69 -10.51 -17.83
C PHE A 175 -1.87 -11.30 -19.14
N GLY A 176 -0.78 -11.71 -19.80
CA GLY A 176 -0.85 -12.50 -21.03
C GLY A 176 -1.51 -13.87 -20.85
N GLU A 177 -1.36 -14.51 -19.68
CA GLU A 177 -2.04 -15.77 -19.37
C GLU A 177 -3.57 -15.63 -19.24
N ARG A 178 -4.11 -14.41 -19.10
CA ARG A 178 -5.55 -14.17 -18.93
C ARG A 178 -6.30 -13.91 -20.22
N GLU A 179 -5.64 -13.38 -21.24
CA GLU A 179 -6.25 -13.20 -22.56
C GLU A 179 -6.36 -14.52 -23.34
N ALA A 180 -5.70 -15.58 -22.85
CA ALA A 180 -5.71 -16.91 -23.46
C ALA A 180 -6.85 -17.82 -22.95
N PHE A 181 -7.74 -17.33 -22.08
CA PHE A 181 -8.95 -18.01 -21.59
C PHE A 181 -10.20 -17.19 -21.88
#